data_AF-A0A195CT35-F1
#
_entry.id   AF-A0A195CT35-F1
#
_cell.length_a   1.000
_cell.length_b   1.000
_cell.length_c   1.000
_cell.angle_alpha   90.00
_cell.angle_beta   90.00
_cell.angle_gamma   90.00
#
_symmetry.space_group_name_H-M   'P 1'
#
loop_
_entity.id
_entity.type
_entity.pdbx_description
1 polymer ?
#
loop_
_entity_poly.entity_id
_entity_poly.type
_entity_poly.pdbx_seq_one_letter_code
_entity_poly.pdbx_strand_id
1 'polypeptide(L)'
;MKLRNYGTVPTMLGLTITPAAVTALLHSQLIINKLLLLEIPCSLCMESKSALSQTCSGVFLPLILAPIANFSIAAGSGIYNVPYITNVREIFRQVLTIYQPMFPKIAMIFTFHALLAGFITYSEIKSYLRMLDTQYLIEEEKKEKFENVL
;
A
#
# COMPACT_ATOMS: atom_id res chain seq x y z
N MET A 1 -2.64 -8.33 31.67
CA MET A 1 -3.26 -9.27 30.71
C MET A 1 -4.62 -8.85 30.17
N LYS A 2 -5.53 -8.25 30.96
CA LYS A 2 -6.88 -7.83 30.50
C LYS A 2 -6.88 -6.82 29.32
N LEU A 3 -5.97 -5.84 29.30
CA LEU A 3 -5.86 -4.88 28.18
C LEU A 3 -5.50 -5.54 26.84
N ARG A 4 -4.59 -6.52 26.88
CA ARG A 4 -4.16 -7.23 25.67
C ARG A 4 -5.36 -7.93 25.03
N ASN A 5 -6.23 -8.57 25.79
CA ASN A 5 -7.40 -9.23 25.20
C ASN A 5 -8.50 -8.26 24.75
N TYR A 6 -8.66 -7.10 25.39
CA TYR A 6 -9.70 -6.12 25.03
C TYR A 6 -9.33 -5.29 23.79
N GLY A 7 -8.05 -4.91 23.63
CA GLY A 7 -7.59 -4.06 22.53
C GLY A 7 -7.08 -4.80 21.30
N THR A 8 -6.59 -6.04 21.42
CA THR A 8 -5.85 -6.68 20.31
C THR A 8 -6.69 -6.86 19.04
N VAL A 9 -7.93 -7.35 19.16
CA VAL A 9 -8.79 -7.60 18.00
C VAL A 9 -9.12 -6.30 17.24
N PRO A 10 -9.69 -5.26 17.86
CA PRO A 10 -10.02 -4.03 17.15
C PRO A 10 -8.76 -3.31 16.62
N THR A 11 -7.65 -3.32 17.34
CA THR A 11 -6.39 -2.74 16.86
C THR A 11 -5.82 -3.50 15.68
N MET A 12 -5.80 -4.84 15.71
CA MET A 12 -5.32 -5.65 14.59
C MET A 12 -6.18 -5.45 13.34
N LEU A 13 -7.50 -5.42 13.49
CA LEU A 13 -8.41 -5.15 12.37
C LEU A 13 -8.17 -3.76 11.78
N GLY A 14 -8.08 -2.72 12.61
CA GLY A 14 -7.78 -1.37 12.12
C GLY A 14 -6.42 -1.28 11.42
N LEU A 15 -5.37 -1.86 12.03
CA LEU A 15 -4.02 -1.84 11.48
C LEU A 15 -3.83 -2.69 10.23
N THR A 16 -4.78 -3.57 9.88
CA THR A 16 -4.72 -4.39 8.66
C THR A 16 -5.62 -3.84 7.56
N ILE A 17 -6.87 -3.55 7.90
CA ILE A 17 -7.88 -3.08 6.94
C ILE A 17 -7.52 -1.69 6.43
N THR A 18 -7.11 -0.77 7.31
CA THR A 18 -6.82 0.61 6.91
C THR A 18 -5.65 0.70 5.92
N PRO A 19 -4.47 0.12 6.18
CA PRO A 19 -3.40 0.03 5.20
C PRO A 19 -3.79 -0.62 3.88
N ALA A 20 -4.56 -1.71 3.92
CA ALA A 20 -5.00 -2.40 2.72
C ALA A 20 -5.91 -1.52 1.85
N ALA A 21 -6.90 -0.86 2.47
CA ALA A 21 -7.80 0.05 1.78
C ALA A 21 -7.05 1.24 1.16
N VAL A 22 -6.14 1.86 1.91
CA VAL A 22 -5.33 2.99 1.41
C VAL A 22 -4.45 2.54 0.23
N THR A 23 -3.84 1.36 0.33
CA THR A 23 -3.03 0.79 -0.75
C THR A 23 -3.86 0.59 -2.02
N ALA A 24 -5.06 -0.01 -1.89
CA ALA A 24 -5.94 -0.25 -3.02
C ALA A 24 -6.40 1.06 -3.69
N LEU A 25 -6.74 2.08 -2.90
CA LEU A 25 -7.13 3.39 -3.41
C LEU A 25 -5.97 4.07 -4.15
N LEU A 26 -4.78 4.08 -3.56
CA LEU A 26 -3.59 4.67 -4.19
C LEU A 26 -3.19 3.95 -5.47
N HIS A 27 -3.19 2.62 -5.46
CA HIS A 27 -2.89 1.80 -6.64
C HIS A 27 -3.89 2.07 -7.78
N SER A 28 -5.18 2.13 -7.45
CA SER A 28 -6.23 2.47 -8.42
C SER A 28 -6.02 3.86 -9.04
N GLN A 29 -5.75 4.87 -8.22
CA GLN A 29 -5.58 6.25 -8.70
C GLN A 29 -4.28 6.47 -9.48
N LEU A 30 -3.18 5.88 -9.04
CA LEU A 30 -1.85 6.15 -9.61
C LEU A 30 -1.50 5.22 -10.77
N ILE A 31 -2.00 3.97 -10.75
CA ILE A 31 -1.65 2.95 -11.73
C ILE A 31 -2.83 2.67 -12.66
N ILE A 32 -3.93 2.15 -12.13
CA ILE A 32 -5.06 1.67 -12.94
C ILE A 32 -5.68 2.80 -13.78
N ASN A 33 -5.97 3.95 -13.18
CA ASN A 33 -6.56 5.08 -13.90
C ASN A 33 -5.66 5.62 -15.01
N LYS A 34 -4.34 5.65 -14.79
CA LYS A 34 -3.37 6.09 -15.80
C LYS A 34 -3.25 5.10 -16.95
N LEU A 35 -3.31 3.79 -16.63
CA LEU A 35 -3.40 2.73 -17.63
C LEU A 35 -4.66 2.89 -18.49
N LEU A 36 -5.83 3.07 -17.85
CA LEU A 36 -7.12 3.21 -18.55
C LEU A 36 -7.20 4.46 -19.43
N LEU A 37 -6.54 5.55 -19.05
CA LEU A 37 -6.45 6.78 -19.85
C LEU A 37 -5.45 6.67 -21.02
N LEU A 38 -4.84 5.50 -21.25
CA LEU A 38 -3.80 5.26 -22.27
C LEU A 38 -2.59 6.20 -22.12
N GLU A 39 -2.38 6.73 -20.92
CA GLU A 39 -1.31 7.65 -20.59
C GLU A 39 -0.22 6.84 -19.90
N ILE A 40 0.63 6.14 -20.67
CA ILE A 40 1.74 5.35 -20.14
C ILE A 40 3.04 6.18 -20.22
N PRO A 41 3.34 7.06 -19.22
CA PRO A 41 4.49 7.96 -19.32
C PRO A 41 5.85 7.26 -19.21
N CYS A 42 5.93 6.06 -18.66
CA CYS A 42 7.03 5.08 -18.79
C CYS A 42 6.81 3.93 -17.79
N SER A 43 7.11 2.69 -18.20
CA SER A 43 6.88 1.49 -17.37
C SER A 43 7.61 1.54 -16.03
N LEU A 44 8.88 1.96 -16.03
CA LEU A 44 9.71 2.05 -14.81
C LEU A 44 9.24 3.13 -13.83
N CYS A 45 8.70 4.26 -14.30
CA CYS A 45 8.13 5.27 -13.40
C CYS A 45 6.84 4.79 -12.74
N MET A 46 6.01 4.06 -13.48
CA MET A 46 4.79 3.47 -12.94
C MET A 46 5.11 2.41 -11.89
N GLU A 47 6.08 1.53 -12.18
CA GLU A 47 6.55 0.51 -11.25
C GLU A 47 7.12 1.12 -9.96
N SER A 48 8.00 2.12 -10.07
CA SER A 48 8.59 2.79 -8.91
C SER A 48 7.57 3.58 -8.09
N LYS A 49 6.58 4.24 -8.73
CA LYS A 49 5.47 4.89 -8.04
C LYS A 49 4.60 3.89 -7.30
N SER A 50 4.27 2.76 -7.92
CA SER A 50 3.52 1.67 -7.30
C SER A 50 4.25 1.15 -6.06
N ALA A 51 5.52 0.77 -6.21
CA ALA A 51 6.37 0.30 -5.13
C ALA A 51 6.45 1.30 -3.97
N LEU A 52 6.64 2.58 -4.26
CA LEU A 52 6.66 3.63 -3.25
C LEU A 52 5.30 3.73 -2.52
N SER A 53 4.19 3.80 -3.26
CA SER A 53 2.86 3.92 -2.67
C SER A 53 2.51 2.73 -1.77
N GLN A 54 2.73 1.49 -2.24
CA GLN A 54 2.44 0.26 -1.51
C GLN A 54 3.34 0.07 -0.29
N THR A 55 4.58 0.57 -0.35
CA THR A 55 5.50 0.51 0.79
C THR A 55 5.15 1.58 1.83
N CYS A 56 4.79 2.79 1.39
CA CYS A 56 4.28 3.85 2.27
C CYS A 56 3.01 3.43 3.02
N SER A 57 2.01 2.93 2.30
CA SER A 57 0.75 2.49 2.90
C SER A 57 0.88 1.16 3.65
N GLY A 58 1.66 0.21 3.16
CA GLY A 58 1.76 -1.14 3.74
C GLY A 58 2.77 -1.28 4.87
N VAL A 59 3.77 -0.40 4.98
CA VAL A 59 4.84 -0.48 5.98
C VAL A 59 4.85 0.75 6.88
N PHE A 60 5.00 1.95 6.31
CA PHE A 60 5.15 3.16 7.12
C PHE A 60 3.86 3.56 7.85
N LEU A 61 2.71 3.46 7.18
CA LEU A 61 1.41 3.79 7.79
C LEU A 61 1.10 2.92 9.03
N PRO A 62 1.17 1.58 8.98
CA PRO A 62 0.95 0.77 10.19
C PRO A 62 2.03 0.98 11.26
N LEU A 63 3.28 1.27 10.89
CA LEU A 63 4.33 1.64 11.86
C LEU A 63 4.01 2.94 12.62
N ILE A 64 3.30 3.88 12.00
CA ILE A 64 2.86 5.11 12.67
C ILE A 64 1.56 4.87 13.44
N LEU A 65 0.61 4.15 12.86
CA LEU A 65 -0.70 3.90 13.47
C LEU A 65 -0.63 2.97 14.68
N ALA A 66 0.28 1.99 14.70
CA ALA A 66 0.40 1.04 15.80
C ALA A 66 0.66 1.70 17.16
N PRO A 67 1.67 2.59 17.34
CA PRO A 67 1.90 3.25 18.62
C PRO A 67 0.75 4.18 18.98
N ILE A 68 0.19 4.91 18.01
CA ILE A 68 -0.95 5.81 18.22
C ILE A 68 -2.17 5.05 18.74
N ALA A 69 -2.53 3.94 18.10
CA ALA A 69 -3.66 3.10 18.50
C ALA A 69 -3.45 2.51 19.90
N ASN A 70 -2.24 2.02 20.19
CA ASN A 70 -1.91 1.47 21.50
C ASN A 70 -1.94 2.53 22.61
N PHE A 71 -1.42 3.74 22.36
CA PHE A 71 -1.50 4.84 23.33
C PHE A 71 -2.95 5.30 23.55
N SER A 72 -3.76 5.37 22.48
CA SER A 72 -5.17 5.73 22.58
C SER A 72 -5.97 4.75 23.43
N ILE A 73 -5.76 3.45 23.23
CA ILE A 73 -6.42 2.40 24.04
C ILE A 73 -5.91 2.42 25.49
N ALA A 74 -4.61 2.60 25.69
CA ALA A 74 -4.04 2.72 27.03
C ALA A 74 -4.66 3.90 27.81
N ALA A 75 -4.76 5.08 27.17
CA ALA A 75 -5.36 6.27 27.76
C ALA A 75 -6.85 6.09 28.06
N GLY A 76 -7.61 5.51 27.13
CA GLY A 76 -9.05 5.27 27.30
C GLY A 76 -9.39 4.17 28.33
N SER A 77 -8.45 3.27 28.61
CA SER A 77 -8.69 2.16 29.54
C SER A 77 -8.58 2.50 31.02
N GLY A 78 -7.95 3.64 31.37
CA GLY A 78 -7.72 4.06 32.76
C GLY A 78 -6.83 3.12 33.61
N ILE A 79 -6.33 2.01 33.04
CA ILE A 79 -5.58 0.96 33.74
C ILE A 79 -4.07 1.25 33.76
N TYR A 80 -3.56 2.06 32.82
CA TYR A 80 -2.17 2.46 32.74
C TYR A 80 -2.02 3.97 32.79
N ASN A 81 -1.08 4.44 33.60
CA ASN A 81 -0.68 5.85 33.65
C ASN A 81 0.12 6.15 32.38
N VAL A 82 -0.56 6.57 31.31
CA VAL A 82 0.10 6.99 30.07
C VAL A 82 0.95 8.22 30.40
N PRO A 83 2.24 8.25 30.01
CA PRO A 83 3.07 9.43 30.25
C PRO A 83 2.36 10.65 29.69
N TYR A 84 2.24 11.71 30.50
CA TYR A 84 1.59 12.95 30.11
C TYR A 84 2.16 13.45 28.77
N ILE A 85 1.28 13.99 27.92
CA ILE A 85 1.57 14.49 26.56
C ILE A 85 2.67 15.58 26.54
N THR A 86 3.08 16.08 27.71
CA THR A 86 4.13 17.08 27.89
C THR A 86 5.53 16.62 27.44
N ASN A 87 5.82 15.32 27.39
CA ASN A 87 7.14 14.78 27.00
C ASN A 87 7.12 13.97 25.68
N VAL A 88 6.71 14.62 24.58
CA VAL A 88 6.68 14.01 23.23
C VAL A 88 8.03 13.38 22.80
N ARG A 89 9.15 13.96 23.25
CA ARG A 89 10.50 13.46 22.95
C ARG A 89 10.77 12.10 23.60
N GLU A 90 10.32 11.91 24.83
CA GLU A 90 10.49 10.63 25.54
C GLU A 90 9.60 9.55 24.94
N ILE A 91 8.37 9.90 24.58
CA ILE A 91 7.44 8.99 23.90
C ILE A 91 8.06 8.51 22.57
N PHE A 92 8.57 9.43 21.76
CA PHE A 92 9.22 9.08 20.50
C PHE A 92 10.46 8.20 20.71
N ARG A 93 11.29 8.51 21.72
CA ARG A 93 12.46 7.69 22.07
C ARG A 93 12.07 6.27 22.50
N GLN A 94 10.99 6.11 23.27
CA GLN A 94 10.47 4.80 23.65
C GLN A 94 9.98 4.03 22.42
N VAL A 95 9.22 4.67 21.55
CA VAL A 95 8.74 4.09 20.28
C VAL A 95 9.92 3.62 19.42
N LEU A 96 10.95 4.45 19.26
CA LEU A 96 12.16 4.08 18.52
C LEU A 96 12.88 2.88 19.15
N THR A 97 13.00 2.84 20.49
CA THR A 97 13.62 1.72 21.20
C THR A 97 12.86 0.41 20.94
N ILE A 98 11.52 0.46 20.83
CA ILE A 98 10.70 -0.70 20.50
C ILE A 98 10.91 -1.14 19.04
N TYR A 99 11.07 -0.20 18.12
CA TYR A 99 11.28 -0.52 16.70
C TYR A 99 12.70 -0.95 16.35
N GLN A 100 13.71 -0.50 17.09
CA GLN A 100 15.11 -0.80 16.84
C GLN A 100 15.41 -2.31 16.67
N PRO A 101 14.95 -3.22 17.57
CA PRO A 101 15.17 -4.66 17.38
C PRO A 101 14.34 -5.27 16.23
N MET A 102 13.30 -4.57 15.77
CA MET A 102 12.44 -5.04 14.67
C MET A 102 12.93 -4.56 13.30
N PHE A 103 13.98 -3.74 13.25
CA PHE A 103 14.49 -3.15 12.02
C PHE A 103 14.79 -4.17 10.90
N PRO A 104 15.43 -5.34 11.16
CA PRO A 104 15.67 -6.33 10.11
C PRO A 104 14.37 -6.91 9.53
N LYS A 105 13.33 -7.07 10.36
CA LYS A 105 12.01 -7.56 9.91
C LYS A 105 11.30 -6.50 9.08
N ILE A 106 11.37 -5.23 9.51
CA ILE A 106 10.81 -4.10 8.76
C ILE A 106 11.48 -4.00 7.38
N ALA A 107 12.81 -4.14 7.31
CA ALA A 107 13.54 -4.14 6.06
C ALA A 107 13.12 -5.29 5.13
N MET A 108 12.95 -6.50 5.66
CA MET A 108 12.44 -7.64 4.90
C MET A 108 11.03 -7.39 4.33
N ILE A 109 10.12 -6.87 5.16
CA ILE A 109 8.75 -6.54 4.74
C ILE A 109 8.76 -5.42 3.70
N PHE A 110 9.59 -4.40 3.89
CA PHE A 110 9.80 -3.31 2.93
C PHE A 110 10.23 -3.86 1.57
N THR A 111 11.26 -4.70 1.53
CA THR A 111 11.75 -5.29 0.29
C THR A 111 10.68 -6.15 -0.37
N PHE A 112 9.96 -6.95 0.42
CA PHE A 112 8.86 -7.76 -0.09
C PHE A 112 7.74 -6.91 -0.71
N HIS A 113 7.31 -5.83 -0.04
CA HIS A 113 6.31 -4.91 -0.56
C HIS A 113 6.77 -4.24 -1.86
N ALA A 114 8.01 -3.76 -1.91
CA ALA A 114 8.56 -3.11 -3.10
C ALA A 114 8.62 -4.06 -4.30
N LEU A 115 9.13 -5.29 -4.10
CA LEU A 115 9.22 -6.30 -5.16
C LEU A 115 7.84 -6.78 -5.62
N LEU A 116 6.92 -7.02 -4.68
CA LEU A 116 5.57 -7.47 -4.99
C LEU A 116 4.80 -6.41 -5.78
N ALA A 117 4.87 -5.15 -5.34
CA ALA A 117 4.26 -4.02 -6.04
C ALA A 117 4.79 -3.90 -7.48
N GLY A 118 6.12 -3.96 -7.64
CA GLY A 118 6.76 -3.87 -8.94
C GLY A 118 6.34 -5.01 -9.87
N PHE A 119 6.33 -6.24 -9.35
CA PHE A 119 5.89 -7.41 -10.11
C PHE A 119 4.43 -7.33 -10.57
N ILE A 120 3.53 -6.87 -9.68
CA ILE A 120 2.12 -6.68 -10.01
C ILE A 120 1.98 -5.63 -11.12
N THR A 121 2.58 -4.45 -10.94
CA THR A 121 2.48 -3.35 -11.92
C THR A 121 3.10 -3.71 -13.27
N TYR A 122 4.23 -4.42 -13.26
CA TYR A 122 4.81 -4.96 -14.50
C TYR A 122 3.83 -5.91 -15.22
N SER A 123 3.18 -6.80 -14.48
CA SER A 123 2.22 -7.76 -15.02
C SER A 123 0.96 -7.06 -15.56
N GLU A 124 0.50 -6.00 -14.89
CA GLU A 124 -0.62 -5.16 -15.33
C GLU A 124 -0.29 -4.44 -16.64
N ILE A 125 0.86 -3.76 -16.72
CA ILE A 125 1.31 -3.04 -17.92
C ILE A 125 1.45 -4.01 -19.09
N LYS A 126 2.10 -5.16 -18.88
CA LYS A 126 2.27 -6.19 -19.91
C LYS A 126 0.94 -6.73 -20.44
N SER A 127 0.00 -6.99 -19.54
CA SER A 127 -1.33 -7.49 -19.91
C SER A 127 -2.14 -6.43 -20.66
N TYR A 128 -2.04 -5.17 -20.23
CA TYR A 128 -2.72 -4.05 -20.88
C TYR A 128 -2.19 -3.81 -22.30
N LEU A 129 -0.87 -3.84 -22.51
CA LEU A 129 -0.28 -3.70 -23.84
C LEU A 129 -0.72 -4.81 -24.80
N ARG A 130 -0.81 -6.06 -24.33
CA ARG A 130 -1.32 -7.19 -25.12
C ARG A 130 -2.78 -7.01 -25.53
N MET A 131 -3.59 -6.46 -24.62
CA MET A 131 -4.99 -6.20 -24.90
C MET A 131 -5.14 -5.12 -26.00
N LEU A 132 -4.36 -4.05 -25.93
CA LEU A 132 -4.34 -3.00 -26.95
C LEU A 132 -3.92 -3.51 -28.32
N ASP A 133 -2.85 -4.30 -28.38
CA ASP A 133 -2.35 -4.92 -29.61
C ASP A 133 -3.43 -5.81 -30.26
N THR A 134 -4.12 -6.61 -29.44
CA THR A 134 -5.24 -7.44 -29.90
C THR A 134 -6.41 -6.59 -30.42
N GLN A 135 -6.75 -5.48 -29.76
CA GLN A 135 -7.81 -4.59 -30.23
C GLN A 135 -7.47 -3.92 -31.56
N TYR A 136 -6.22 -3.50 -31.73
CA TYR A 136 -5.74 -2.91 -32.97
C TYR A 136 -5.85 -3.88 -34.15
N LEU A 137 -5.42 -5.13 -33.97
CA LEU A 137 -5.53 -6.18 -35.01
C LEU A 137 -7.00 -6.47 -35.39
N ILE A 138 -7.91 -6.52 -34.40
CA ILE A 138 -9.34 -6.72 -34.65
C ILE A 138 -9.94 -5.53 -35.43
N GLU A 139 -9.47 -4.31 -35.20
CA GLU A 139 -9.89 -3.14 -35.96
C GLU A 139 -9.38 -3.16 -37.41
N GLU A 140 -8.14 -3.59 -37.64
CA GLU A 140 -7.60 -3.78 -38.99
C GLU A 140 -8.36 -4.86 -39.78
N GLU A 141 -8.57 -6.04 -39.20
CA GLU A 141 -9.34 -7.11 -39.85
C GLU A 141 -10.77 -6.65 -40.22
N LYS A 142 -11.40 -5.85 -39.36
CA LYS A 142 -12.71 -5.26 -39.67
C LYS A 142 -12.64 -4.28 -40.83
N LYS A 143 -11.62 -3.44 -40.91
CA LYS A 143 -11.44 -2.48 -42.03
C LYS A 143 -11.22 -3.21 -43.35
N GLU A 144 -10.31 -4.18 -43.38
CA GLU A 144 -10.06 -5.00 -44.58
C GLU A 144 -11.32 -5.72 -45.05
N LYS A 145 -12.11 -6.27 -44.13
CA LYS A 145 -13.38 -6.93 -44.48
C LYS A 145 -14.41 -5.95 -45.03
N PHE A 146 -14.44 -4.71 -44.56
CA PHE A 146 -15.32 -3.67 -45.11
C PHE A 146 -14.87 -3.23 -46.51
N GLU A 147 -13.58 -3.05 -46.74
CA GLU A 147 -13.04 -2.68 -48.06
C GLU A 147 -13.24 -3.77 -49.12
N ASN A 148 -13.14 -5.05 -48.75
CA ASN A 148 -13.40 -6.17 -49.66
C ASN A 148 -14.88 -6.40 -49.99
N VAL A 149 -15.81 -5.75 -49.29
CA VAL A 149 -17.27 -5.85 -49.51
C VAL A 149 -17.79 -4.70 -50.39
N LEU A 150 -17.03 -3.61 -50.55
CA LEU A 150 -17.37 -2.46 -51.38
C LEU A 150 -16.82 -2.63 -52.81
#